data_AF-A0A0C9X2B4-F1
#
_entry.id   AF-A0A0C9X2B4-F1
#
_cell.length_a   1.000
_cell.length_b   1.000
_cell.length_c   1.000
_cell.angle_alpha   90.00
_cell.angle_beta   90.00
_cell.angle_gamma   90.00
#
_symmetry.space_group_name_H-M   'P 1'
#
loop_
_entity.id
_entity.type
_entity.pdbx_description
1 polymer ?
#
loop_
_entity_poly.entity_id
_entity_poly.type
_entity_poly.pdbx_seq_one_letter_code
_entity_poly.pdbx_strand_id
1 'polypeptide(L)' 'VVVDFLLEMGQLGWPENHRRIREHVNLIANARLGQKFPNEGVGKNWTARFMQRHSDRI' A
#
# COMPACT_ATOMS: atom_id res chain seq x y z
N VAL A 1 -1.58 9.61 -2.13
CA VAL A 1 -2.04 8.54 -3.06
C VAL A 1 -2.29 7.22 -2.32
N VAL A 2 -1.28 6.49 -1.85
CA VAL A 2 -1.55 5.20 -1.14
C VAL A 2 -2.24 5.42 0.21
N VAL A 3 -1.81 6.40 1.00
CA VAL A 3 -2.45 6.73 2.28
C VAL A 3 -3.90 7.17 2.06
N ASP A 4 -4.13 8.11 1.14
CA ASP A 4 -5.47 8.64 0.88
C ASP A 4 -6.43 7.55 0.36
N PHE A 5 -5.93 6.64 -0.50
CA PHE A 5 -6.66 5.44 -0.92
C PHE A 5 -7.06 4.57 0.27
N LEU A 6 -6.15 4.30 1.20
CA LEU A 6 -6.47 3.47 2.38
C LEU A 6 -7.48 4.14 3.31
N LEU A 7 -7.42 5.46 3.46
CA LEU A 7 -8.40 6.22 4.24
C LEU A 7 -9.78 6.17 3.59
N GLU A 8 -9.86 6.31 2.27
CA GLU A 8 -11.11 6.18 1.52
C GLU A 8 -11.70 4.77 1.66
N MET A 9 -10.89 3.72 1.50
CA MET A 9 -11.34 2.33 1.68
C MET A 9 -11.81 2.07 3.13
N GLY A 10 -11.10 2.63 4.12
CA GLY A 10 -11.50 2.58 5.53
C GLY A 10 -12.84 3.26 5.79
N GLN A 11 -13.06 4.45 5.21
CA GLN A 11 -14.33 5.19 5.31
C GLN A 11 -15.50 4.45 4.64
N LEU A 12 -15.23 3.73 3.55
CA LEU A 12 -16.22 2.90 2.86
C LEU A 12 -16.53 1.58 3.60
N GLY A 13 -15.88 1.32 4.74
CA GLY A 13 -16.10 0.12 5.54
C GLY A 13 -15.41 -1.13 4.99
N TRP A 14 -14.38 -0.95 4.15
CA TRP A 14 -13.63 -2.04 3.53
C TRP A 14 -12.27 -2.13 4.24
N PRO A 15 -12.14 -2.93 5.31
CA PRO A 15 -10.87 -3.13 5.96
C PRO A 15 -9.92 -3.86 5.01
N GLU A 16 -9.03 -3.10 4.38
CA GLU A 16 -8.01 -3.64 3.49
C GLU A 16 -7.01 -4.45 4.32
N ASN A 17 -6.92 -5.75 4.03
CA ASN A 17 -5.93 -6.60 4.69
C ASN A 17 -4.51 -6.29 4.16
N HIS A 18 -3.48 -6.62 4.94
CA HIS A 18 -2.08 -6.40 4.56
C HIS A 18 -1.70 -6.92 3.17
N ARG A 19 -2.39 -7.96 2.66
CA ARG A 19 -2.15 -8.50 1.31
C ARG A 19 -2.66 -7.54 0.23
N ARG A 20 -3.89 -7.05 0.34
CA ARG A 20 -4.46 -6.13 -0.67
C ARG A 20 -3.77 -4.77 -0.70
N ILE A 21 -3.38 -4.25 0.46
CA ILE A 21 -2.56 -3.03 0.53
C ILE A 21 -1.27 -3.21 -0.27
N ARG A 22 -0.61 -4.36 -0.11
CA ARG A 22 0.60 -4.70 -0.87
C ARG A 22 0.34 -4.78 -2.38
N GLU A 23 -0.75 -5.43 -2.78
CA GLU A 23 -1.14 -5.56 -4.20
C GLU A 23 -1.37 -4.20 -4.85
N HIS A 24 -2.16 -3.32 -4.22
CA HIS A 24 -2.41 -1.97 -4.72
C HIS A 24 -1.15 -1.13 -4.81
N VAL A 25 -0.28 -1.19 -3.79
CA VAL A 25 0.98 -0.46 -3.80
C VAL A 25 1.90 -0.95 -4.90
N ASN A 26 1.97 -2.27 -5.12
CA ASN A 26 2.73 -2.84 -6.22
C ASN A 26 2.22 -2.36 -7.57
N LEU A 27 0.90 -2.32 -7.78
CA LEU A 27 0.30 -1.83 -9.02
C LEU A 27 0.66 -0.35 -9.26
N ILE A 28 0.49 0.50 -8.24
CA ILE A 28 0.81 1.93 -8.32
C ILE A 28 2.30 2.16 -8.56
N ALA A 29 3.17 1.43 -7.85
CA ALA A 29 4.61 1.57 -7.96
C ALA A 29 5.12 1.06 -9.31
N ASN A 30 4.62 -0.09 -9.78
CA ASN A 30 4.93 -0.63 -11.10
C ASN A 30 4.49 0.31 -12.22
N ALA A 31 3.29 0.91 -12.12
CA ALA A 31 2.82 1.88 -13.11
C ALA A 31 3.70 3.15 -13.17
N ARG A 32 4.31 3.55 -12.05
CA ARG A 32 5.15 4.75 -11.95
C ARG A 32 6.61 4.53 -12.31
N LEU A 33 7.17 3.40 -11.89
CA LEU A 33 8.61 3.12 -11.99
C LEU A 33 8.92 2.16 -13.14
N GLY A 34 7.91 1.45 -13.67
CA GLY A 34 8.05 0.47 -14.73
C GLY A 34 9.13 -0.53 -14.41
N GLN A 35 10.08 -0.71 -15.34
CA GLN A 35 11.20 -1.65 -15.21
C GLN A 35 12.16 -1.35 -14.03
N LYS A 36 12.10 -0.15 -13.44
CA LYS A 36 12.89 0.17 -12.23
C LYS A 36 12.27 -0.38 -10.95
N PHE A 37 11.01 -0.83 -11.01
CA PHE A 37 10.36 -1.46 -9.88
C PHE A 37 10.79 -2.93 -9.77
N PRO A 38 11.14 -3.43 -8.57
CA PRO A 38 11.45 -4.84 -8.40
C PRO A 38 10.27 -5.72 -8.80
N ASN A 39 10.53 -6.79 -9.56
CA ASN A 39 9.51 -7.78 -9.94
C ASN A 39 8.88 -8.46 -8.72
N GLU A 40 9.61 -8.53 -7.60
CA GLU A 40 9.16 -9.09 -6.33
C GLU A 40 8.14 -8.17 -5.59
N GLY A 41 8.01 -6.93 -6.07
CA GLY A 41 7.22 -5.87 -5.48
C GLY A 41 7.83 -5.29 -4.20
N VAL A 42 6.99 -4.71 -3.36
CA VAL A 42 7.41 -4.19 -2.05
C VAL A 42 7.77 -5.32 -1.09
N GLY A 43 8.73 -5.07 -0.20
CA GLY A 43 9.25 -6.07 0.73
C GLY A 43 8.18 -6.66 1.67
N LYS A 44 8.45 -7.86 2.22
CA LYS A 44 7.51 -8.60 3.10
C LYS A 44 6.98 -7.77 4.27
N ASN A 45 7.83 -6.96 4.91
CA ASN A 45 7.45 -6.13 6.06
C ASN A 45 7.05 -4.70 5.68
N TRP A 46 6.89 -4.40 4.38
CA TRP A 46 6.60 -3.06 3.91
C TRP A 46 5.26 -2.54 4.44
N THR A 47 4.20 -3.37 4.41
CA THR A 47 2.87 -2.94 4.88
C THR A 47 2.86 -2.70 6.39
N ALA A 48 3.54 -3.52 7.19
CA ALA A 48 3.69 -3.28 8.63
C ALA A 48 4.41 -1.96 8.92
N ARG A 49 5.55 -1.70 8.24
CA ARG A 49 6.29 -0.44 8.38
C ARG A 49 5.49 0.76 7.90
N PHE A 50 4.71 0.59 6.84
CA PHE A 50 3.84 1.62 6.29
C PHE A 50 2.74 2.00 7.28
N MET A 51 2.04 1.01 7.85
CA MET A 51 1.02 1.23 8.88
C MET A 51 1.62 1.90 10.13
N GLN A 52 2.79 1.43 10.58
CA GLN A 52 3.47 2.04 11.73
C GLN A 52 3.89 3.50 11.46
N ARG A 53 4.33 3.81 10.24
CA ARG A 53 4.74 5.17 9.85
C ARG A 53 3.56 6.13 9.73
N HIS A 54 2.36 5.60 9.46
CA HIS A 54 1.15 6.37 9.19
C HIS A 54 0.05 6.14 10.23
N SER A 55 0.39 5.59 11.39
CA SER A 55 -0.57 5.29 12.46
C SER A 55 -1.21 6.52 13.09
N ASP A 56 -0.61 7.69 12.88
CA ASP A 56 -1.17 8.99 13.23
C ASP A 56 -2.31 9.41 12.30
N ARG A 57 -2.39 8.81 11.11
CA ARG A 57 -3.34 9.16 10.04
C ARG A 57 -4.34 8.04 9.74
N ILE A 58 -3.95 6.78 9.90
CA ILE A 58 -4.72 5.54 9.60
C ILE A 58 -5.08 4.86 10.93
#